data_AF-A0A6L7JJQ5-F1
#
_entry.id   AF-A0A6L7JJQ5-F1
#
_cell.length_a   1.000
_cell.length_b   1.000
_cell.length_c   1.000
_cell.angle_alpha   90.00
_cell.angle_beta   90.00
_cell.angle_gamma   90.00
#
_symmetry.space_group_name_H-M   'P 1'
#
loop_
_entity.id
_entity.type
_entity.pdbx_description
1 polymer ?
#
loop_
_entity_poly.entity_id
_entity_poly.type
_entity_poly.pdbx_seq_one_letter_code
_entity_poly.pdbx_strand_id
1 'polypeptide(L)'
;MSFYVARTCTEVGAGAASISRSLDCFRDRPAYVLLGDPGSGKSTAFQKEQAALGDAAVYVSARDFITLSVASYPEWRGHTLFIDGLDEMRAGTTDMRSSLDEVRGRLDQLGCRSFRISCREADWLGANDLRSLQAVSPESQVVVLRLDALNDDDIAELLSEHLVLDDAQKFIVQAEQSGLSGLLGNPQTLKLLVDAVTHRGEWPDSRLEIFEMACRQMVAEQNEEHRIGDGVSPEDDVLDAAGYLCALHLIADVPGFLAASNVDCHSLVSVHSLAELPTLLSREGVERALKTRLFTVSGEHGHAPAHRHLAEFLAGHYLAKLIGDGLPASRVVALLSRPTDGRVVTALRGLSAWLAAYSPNARGHLIDADPVGVGLSGDIGSFSPDEKKCLLGSLTRFAAFGPLLGHEQSDGRVDDYRDTTAWAFRSLISTDTAAVVRDLLVDLDPSNNKQRVLQFVLIVLGVVESSSLQMLVNLESHTEAIARNSKCSSYTRRLALDVYLRVVVERDSKARSALRLLSDIHTRAVSDPDDDLRGTLLQCLYPACLPPSDIWT
;
A
#
# COMPACT_ATOMS: atom_id res chain seq x y z
N MET A 1 20.43 15.59 -9.80
CA MET A 1 20.21 15.54 -8.34
C MET A 1 20.13 14.07 -7.95
N SER A 2 20.70 13.67 -6.82
CA SER A 2 20.65 12.27 -6.36
C SER A 2 19.37 12.07 -5.54
N PHE A 3 18.51 11.13 -5.92
CA PHE A 3 17.34 10.71 -5.12
C PHE A 3 17.82 10.05 -3.82
N TYR A 4 18.10 10.84 -2.78
CA TYR A 4 18.73 10.36 -1.55
C TYR A 4 18.40 11.23 -0.34
N VAL A 5 18.07 10.57 0.77
CA VAL A 5 17.90 11.14 2.10
C VAL A 5 18.82 10.42 3.09
N ALA A 6 19.19 11.06 4.20
CA ALA A 6 19.95 10.41 5.26
C ALA A 6 19.24 9.15 5.76
N ARG A 7 19.98 8.04 5.89
CA ARG A 7 19.38 6.73 6.18
C ARG A 7 19.66 6.31 7.61
N THR A 8 18.67 5.66 8.22
CA THR A 8 18.82 5.00 9.51
C THR A 8 18.96 3.48 9.34
N CYS A 9 19.55 2.85 10.35
CA CYS A 9 19.69 1.41 10.40
C CYS A 9 19.52 0.87 11.83
N THR A 10 19.17 -0.40 11.87
CA THR A 10 18.94 -1.18 13.08
C THR A 10 19.96 -2.32 13.17
N GLU A 11 20.62 -2.48 14.32
CA GLU A 11 21.58 -3.57 14.54
C GLU A 11 20.87 -4.93 14.67
N VAL A 12 21.27 -5.92 13.88
CA VAL A 12 20.68 -7.27 13.84
C VAL A 12 21.30 -8.12 14.95
N GLY A 13 20.48 -8.76 15.78
CA GLY A 13 20.94 -9.67 16.84
C GLY A 13 21.21 -9.01 18.21
N ALA A 14 21.11 -7.69 18.31
CA ALA A 14 20.88 -7.04 19.61
C ALA A 14 19.46 -7.43 20.07
N GLY A 15 19.27 -7.86 21.32
CA GLY A 15 17.96 -8.30 21.83
C GLY A 15 16.84 -7.27 21.70
N ALA A 16 15.65 -7.54 22.26
CA ALA A 16 14.35 -6.87 22.04
C ALA A 16 14.24 -5.32 22.18
N ALA A 17 15.34 -4.59 22.29
CA ALA A 17 15.44 -3.14 22.26
C ALA A 17 16.50 -2.66 21.24
N SER A 18 16.46 -3.16 20.00
CA SER A 18 17.28 -2.56 18.93
C SER A 18 16.69 -1.20 18.56
N ILE A 19 17.51 -0.15 18.69
CA ILE A 19 17.13 1.23 18.45
C ILE A 19 17.63 1.63 17.06
N SER A 20 16.73 2.12 16.21
CA SER A 20 17.09 2.73 14.93
C SER A 20 18.00 3.94 15.15
N ARG A 21 19.10 4.02 14.41
CA ARG A 21 20.09 5.10 14.49
C ARG A 21 20.54 5.51 13.10
N SER A 22 20.98 6.75 12.94
CA SER A 22 21.59 7.21 11.69
C SER A 22 22.82 6.37 11.34
N LEU A 23 23.00 6.07 10.05
CA LEU A 23 24.08 5.20 9.56
C LEU A 23 25.48 5.74 9.92
N ASP A 24 25.63 7.07 9.98
CA ASP A 24 26.88 7.74 10.34
C ASP A 24 27.37 7.40 11.76
N CYS A 25 26.48 7.01 12.67
CA CYS A 25 26.81 6.59 14.04
C CYS A 25 27.65 5.31 14.09
N PHE A 26 27.78 4.59 12.97
CA PHE A 26 28.53 3.34 12.87
C PHE A 26 29.90 3.52 12.20
N ARG A 27 30.30 4.74 11.82
CA ARG A 27 31.59 5.03 11.17
C ARG A 27 32.80 4.55 11.98
N ASP A 28 32.72 4.64 13.30
CA ASP A 28 33.79 4.24 14.23
C ASP A 28 33.95 2.72 14.36
N ARG A 29 33.01 1.93 13.83
CA ARG A 29 33.11 0.47 13.88
C ARG A 29 34.19 0.00 12.89
N PRO A 30 35.04 -0.98 13.28
CA PRO A 30 36.07 -1.49 12.40
C PRO A 30 35.47 -2.18 11.17
N ALA A 31 34.43 -2.99 11.37
CA ALA A 31 33.71 -3.61 10.27
C ALA A 31 32.21 -3.69 10.51
N TYR A 32 31.44 -3.49 9.43
CA TYR A 32 30.01 -3.81 9.44
C TYR A 32 29.51 -4.36 8.11
N VAL A 33 28.42 -5.10 8.18
CA VAL A 33 27.64 -5.55 7.03
C VAL A 33 26.33 -4.76 6.99
N LEU A 34 26.01 -4.14 5.86
CA LEU A 34 24.74 -3.44 5.64
C LEU A 34 23.79 -4.30 4.81
N LEU A 35 22.78 -4.82 5.48
CA LEU A 35 21.69 -5.60 4.90
C LEU A 35 20.51 -4.71 4.52
N GLY A 36 19.72 -5.18 3.56
CA GLY A 36 18.42 -4.62 3.26
C GLY A 36 17.85 -5.19 1.99
N ASP A 37 16.56 -4.97 1.79
CA ASP A 37 15.82 -5.47 0.63
C ASP A 37 16.36 -4.90 -0.71
N PRO A 38 16.05 -5.54 -1.84
CA PRO A 38 16.33 -4.96 -3.16
C PRO A 38 15.76 -3.55 -3.26
N GLY A 39 16.57 -2.60 -3.75
CA GLY A 39 16.14 -1.21 -3.89
C GLY A 39 16.08 -0.36 -2.62
N SER A 40 16.48 -0.90 -1.46
CA SER A 40 16.46 -0.17 -0.18
C SER A 40 17.42 1.03 -0.10
N GLY A 41 18.35 1.16 -1.05
CA GLY A 41 19.31 2.27 -1.14
C GLY A 41 20.70 1.99 -0.57
N LYS A 42 21.09 0.72 -0.37
CA LYS A 42 22.41 0.32 0.16
C LYS A 42 23.59 0.96 -0.58
N SER A 43 23.62 0.82 -1.90
CA SER A 43 24.68 1.36 -2.76
C SER A 43 24.80 2.89 -2.65
N THR A 44 23.67 3.58 -2.69
CA THR A 44 23.63 5.05 -2.55
C THR A 44 24.09 5.49 -1.16
N ALA A 45 23.70 4.76 -0.11
CA ALA A 45 24.16 5.03 1.26
C ALA A 45 25.68 4.83 1.37
N PHE A 46 26.25 3.77 0.79
CA PHE A 46 27.70 3.54 0.77
C PHE A 46 28.46 4.63 0.01
N GLN A 47 27.95 5.08 -1.14
CA GLN A 47 28.55 6.18 -1.90
C GLN A 47 28.53 7.49 -1.10
N LYS A 48 27.45 7.78 -0.36
CA LYS A 48 27.34 8.97 0.48
C LYS A 48 28.25 8.91 1.70
N GLU A 49 28.37 7.76 2.34
CA GLU A 49 29.31 7.55 3.44
C GLU A 49 30.77 7.64 2.98
N GLN A 50 31.09 7.07 1.82
CA GLN A 50 32.42 7.21 1.21
C GLN A 50 32.72 8.69 0.91
N ALA A 51 31.78 9.43 0.31
CA ALA A 51 31.94 10.85 0.04
C ALA A 51 32.12 11.69 1.31
N ALA A 52 31.46 11.32 2.42
CA ALA A 52 31.61 11.99 3.71
C ALA A 52 32.97 11.72 4.37
N LEU A 53 33.57 10.55 4.13
CA LEU A 53 34.92 10.20 4.61
C LEU A 53 36.03 10.67 3.67
N GLY A 54 35.69 11.06 2.44
CA GLY A 54 36.62 11.57 1.44
C GLY A 54 37.72 10.57 1.11
N ASP A 55 38.96 11.04 1.01
CA ASP A 55 40.12 10.23 0.64
C ASP A 55 40.42 9.12 1.66
N ALA A 56 39.87 9.16 2.88
CA ALA A 56 40.05 8.12 3.89
C ALA A 56 39.28 6.81 3.56
N ALA A 57 38.42 6.83 2.54
CA ALA A 57 37.57 5.71 2.16
C ALA A 57 37.52 5.48 0.64
N VAL A 58 37.41 4.22 0.24
CA VAL A 58 37.29 3.79 -1.15
C VAL A 58 36.01 2.99 -1.32
N TYR A 59 35.22 3.33 -2.34
CA TYR A 59 34.06 2.56 -2.77
C TYR A 59 34.45 1.65 -3.93
N VAL A 60 34.05 0.39 -3.85
CA VAL A 60 34.34 -0.63 -4.87
C VAL A 60 33.21 -1.65 -4.91
N SER A 61 32.85 -2.17 -6.08
CA SER A 61 31.92 -3.30 -6.16
C SER A 61 32.60 -4.57 -5.64
N ALA A 62 31.83 -5.50 -5.07
CA ALA A 62 32.37 -6.79 -4.60
C ALA A 62 33.05 -7.55 -5.75
N ARG A 63 32.45 -7.50 -6.94
CA ARG A 63 32.98 -8.11 -8.16
C ARG A 63 34.34 -7.53 -8.54
N ASP A 64 34.46 -6.20 -8.61
CA ASP A 64 35.71 -5.53 -8.96
C ASP A 64 36.79 -5.77 -7.90
N PHE A 65 36.42 -5.76 -6.62
CA PHE A 65 37.34 -5.99 -5.51
C PHE A 65 38.11 -7.31 -5.62
N ILE A 66 37.42 -8.36 -6.08
CA ILE A 66 38.01 -9.68 -6.26
C ILE A 66 38.71 -9.81 -7.63
N THR A 67 38.07 -9.34 -8.70
CA THR A 67 38.55 -9.59 -10.07
C THR A 67 39.69 -8.68 -10.51
N LEU A 68 39.73 -7.42 -10.02
CA LEU A 68 40.75 -6.46 -10.39
C LEU A 68 42.02 -6.63 -9.54
N SER A 69 43.19 -6.51 -10.15
CA SER A 69 44.49 -6.70 -9.48
C SER A 69 44.79 -5.61 -8.43
N VAL A 70 45.11 -6.01 -7.19
CA VAL A 70 45.55 -5.09 -6.11
C VAL A 70 46.70 -4.19 -6.55
N ALA A 71 47.60 -4.67 -7.41
CA ALA A 71 48.75 -3.89 -7.83
C ALA A 71 48.34 -2.62 -8.60
N SER A 72 47.18 -2.64 -9.25
CA SER A 72 46.63 -1.50 -9.99
C SER A 72 45.85 -0.53 -9.10
N TYR A 73 45.52 -0.92 -7.87
CA TYR A 73 44.69 -0.14 -6.93
C TYR A 73 45.38 -0.03 -5.55
N PRO A 74 46.53 0.65 -5.46
CA PRO A 74 47.27 0.82 -4.21
C PRO A 74 46.47 1.50 -3.10
N GLU A 75 45.50 2.35 -3.45
CA GLU A 75 44.57 3.03 -2.56
C GLU A 75 43.68 2.07 -1.76
N TRP A 76 43.52 0.81 -2.17
CA TRP A 76 42.79 -0.14 -1.35
C TRP A 76 43.49 -0.49 -0.03
N ARG A 77 44.80 -0.19 0.07
CA ARG A 77 45.56 -0.37 1.31
C ARG A 77 45.46 0.86 2.19
N GLY A 78 45.23 0.65 3.48
CA GLY A 78 45.24 1.70 4.50
C GLY A 78 43.99 2.58 4.55
N HIS A 79 43.02 2.35 3.65
CA HIS A 79 41.74 3.06 3.62
C HIS A 79 40.59 2.18 4.10
N THR A 80 39.48 2.83 4.46
CA THR A 80 38.24 2.14 4.75
C THR A 80 37.55 1.71 3.45
N LEU A 81 37.32 0.41 3.28
CA LEU A 81 36.71 -0.12 2.06
C LEU A 81 35.20 -0.22 2.19
N PHE A 82 34.46 0.34 1.24
CA PHE A 82 33.03 0.12 1.04
C PHE A 82 32.85 -0.83 -0.14
N ILE A 83 32.66 -2.10 0.17
CA ILE A 83 32.52 -3.21 -0.77
C ILE A 83 31.03 -3.44 -1.01
N ASP A 84 30.55 -3.04 -2.18
CA ASP A 84 29.11 -3.02 -2.48
C ASP A 84 28.67 -4.22 -3.33
N GLY A 85 27.55 -4.85 -2.99
CA GLY A 85 26.90 -5.87 -3.82
C GLY A 85 27.47 -7.28 -3.65
N LEU A 86 27.68 -7.77 -2.43
CA LEU A 86 28.07 -9.18 -2.22
C LEU A 86 27.05 -10.16 -2.83
N ASP A 87 25.76 -9.82 -2.79
CA ASP A 87 24.67 -10.61 -3.37
C ASP A 87 24.77 -10.73 -4.90
N GLU A 88 25.29 -9.71 -5.60
CA GLU A 88 25.46 -9.73 -7.05
C GLU A 88 26.47 -10.80 -7.50
N MET A 89 27.47 -11.07 -6.66
CA MET A 89 28.44 -12.15 -6.88
C MET A 89 27.89 -13.53 -6.53
N ARG A 90 26.77 -13.59 -5.80
CA ARG A 90 26.09 -14.84 -5.46
C ARG A 90 25.06 -15.21 -6.51
N ALA A 91 24.55 -14.24 -7.25
CA ALA A 91 23.62 -14.45 -8.36
C ALA A 91 24.19 -15.45 -9.38
N GLY A 92 23.44 -16.52 -9.67
CA GLY A 92 23.84 -17.57 -10.62
C GLY A 92 24.97 -18.50 -10.15
N THR A 93 25.48 -18.38 -8.93
CA THR A 93 26.53 -19.29 -8.39
C THR A 93 25.93 -20.52 -7.70
N THR A 94 26.57 -21.68 -7.88
CA THR A 94 26.16 -22.93 -7.21
C THR A 94 26.58 -23.00 -5.74
N ASP A 95 27.65 -22.29 -5.35
CA ASP A 95 28.10 -22.21 -3.95
C ASP A 95 28.20 -20.74 -3.49
N MET A 96 27.16 -20.28 -2.79
CA MET A 96 27.06 -18.92 -2.24
C MET A 96 28.17 -18.57 -1.24
N ARG A 97 28.89 -19.57 -0.69
CA ARG A 97 29.98 -19.34 0.28
C ARG A 97 31.26 -18.87 -0.41
N SER A 98 31.49 -19.33 -1.64
CA SER A 98 32.71 -19.05 -2.40
C SER A 98 32.96 -17.55 -2.59
N SER A 99 31.92 -16.78 -2.91
CA SER A 99 32.02 -15.33 -3.11
C SER A 99 32.53 -14.60 -1.86
N LEU A 100 32.07 -14.99 -0.67
CA LEU A 100 32.52 -14.38 0.59
C LEU A 100 33.96 -14.80 0.93
N ASP A 101 34.34 -16.04 0.65
CA ASP A 101 35.69 -16.54 0.89
C ASP A 101 36.74 -15.80 0.02
N GLU A 102 36.39 -15.46 -1.21
CA GLU A 102 37.22 -14.63 -2.08
C GLU A 102 37.38 -13.20 -1.52
N VAL A 103 36.30 -12.58 -1.03
CA VAL A 103 36.37 -11.26 -0.39
C VAL A 103 37.29 -11.32 0.84
N ARG A 104 37.15 -12.36 1.67
CA ARG A 104 37.97 -12.56 2.87
C ARG A 104 39.45 -12.71 2.53
N GLY A 105 39.78 -13.54 1.54
CA GLY A 105 41.16 -13.72 1.09
C GLY A 105 41.77 -12.41 0.59
N ARG A 106 40.97 -11.58 -0.06
CA ARG A 106 41.41 -10.25 -0.54
C ARG A 106 41.63 -9.24 0.58
N LEU A 107 40.73 -9.19 1.56
CA LEU A 107 40.85 -8.36 2.75
C LEU A 107 42.12 -8.72 3.55
N ASP A 108 42.38 -10.02 3.73
CA ASP A 108 43.58 -10.52 4.40
C ASP A 108 44.86 -10.14 3.65
N GLN A 109 44.89 -10.36 2.32
CA GLN A 109 46.03 -9.98 1.46
C GLN A 109 46.36 -8.47 1.52
N LEU A 110 45.34 -7.63 1.66
CA LEU A 110 45.50 -6.17 1.78
C LEU A 110 45.89 -5.73 3.19
N GLY A 111 45.76 -6.60 4.20
CA GLY A 111 45.84 -6.23 5.61
C GLY A 111 44.78 -5.19 5.98
N CYS A 112 43.64 -5.20 5.30
CA CYS A 112 42.59 -4.20 5.48
C CYS A 112 41.92 -4.38 6.85
N ARG A 113 41.95 -3.32 7.67
CA ARG A 113 41.39 -3.34 9.03
C ARG A 113 40.04 -2.66 9.14
N SER A 114 39.60 -1.95 8.11
CA SER A 114 38.36 -1.20 8.12
C SER A 114 37.57 -1.47 6.85
N PHE A 115 36.47 -2.20 6.94
CA PHE A 115 35.67 -2.55 5.77
C PHE A 115 34.17 -2.50 6.05
N ARG A 116 33.38 -2.31 5.00
CA ARG A 116 31.92 -2.27 4.99
C ARG A 116 31.47 -3.12 3.83
N ILE A 117 30.58 -4.06 4.06
CA ILE A 117 30.05 -4.94 2.99
C ILE A 117 28.55 -4.73 2.88
N SER A 118 28.02 -4.49 1.69
CA SER A 118 26.58 -4.49 1.49
C SER A 118 26.11 -5.84 0.95
N CYS A 119 24.90 -6.25 1.32
CA CYS A 119 24.29 -7.47 0.80
C CYS A 119 22.77 -7.35 0.83
N ARG A 120 22.06 -7.97 -0.12
CA ARG A 120 20.62 -8.23 0.01
C ARG A 120 20.38 -9.10 1.24
N GLU A 121 19.35 -8.75 2.01
CA GLU A 121 19.06 -9.48 3.24
C GLU A 121 18.67 -10.95 2.96
N ALA A 122 17.97 -11.21 1.86
CA ALA A 122 17.61 -12.55 1.41
C ALA A 122 18.83 -13.44 1.07
N ASP A 123 19.94 -12.84 0.69
CA ASP A 123 21.15 -13.54 0.26
C ASP A 123 22.19 -13.67 1.39
N TRP A 124 21.88 -13.19 2.60
CA TRP A 124 22.76 -13.24 3.77
C TRP A 124 22.66 -14.59 4.51
N LEU A 125 23.77 -15.32 4.68
CA LEU A 125 23.78 -16.64 5.33
C LEU A 125 23.86 -16.60 6.86
N GLY A 126 23.45 -15.48 7.46
CA GLY A 126 23.32 -15.32 8.91
C GLY A 126 24.62 -15.53 9.68
N ALA A 127 24.54 -16.34 10.74
CA ALA A 127 25.66 -16.61 11.64
C ALA A 127 26.90 -17.24 10.98
N ASN A 128 26.75 -17.86 9.80
CA ASN A 128 27.89 -18.44 9.07
C ASN A 128 28.75 -17.35 8.43
N ASP A 129 28.12 -16.43 7.69
CA ASP A 129 28.82 -15.31 7.05
C ASP A 129 29.44 -14.38 8.10
N LEU A 130 28.72 -14.13 9.21
CA LEU A 130 29.25 -13.34 10.33
C LEU A 130 30.53 -13.96 10.90
N ARG A 131 30.51 -15.25 11.25
CA ARG A 131 31.69 -15.96 11.79
C ARG A 131 32.87 -15.94 10.81
N SER A 132 32.60 -16.09 9.52
CA SER A 132 33.64 -16.02 8.48
C SER A 132 34.29 -14.64 8.42
N LEU A 133 33.51 -13.56 8.50
CA LEU A 133 34.03 -12.18 8.50
C LEU A 133 34.77 -11.81 9.79
N GLN A 134 34.35 -12.35 10.94
CA GLN A 134 35.05 -12.15 12.22
C GLN A 134 36.49 -12.67 12.21
N ALA A 135 36.82 -13.63 11.34
CA ALA A 135 38.17 -14.16 11.19
C ALA A 135 39.15 -13.17 10.52
N VAL A 136 38.63 -12.19 9.76
CA VAL A 136 39.44 -11.19 9.03
C VAL A 136 39.27 -9.76 9.55
N SER A 137 38.31 -9.53 10.46
CA SER A 137 38.09 -8.24 11.10
C SER A 137 39.00 -8.02 12.32
N PRO A 138 39.46 -6.78 12.60
CA PRO A 138 40.16 -6.48 13.84
C PRO A 138 39.33 -6.85 15.07
N GLU A 139 39.98 -7.49 16.04
CA GLU A 139 39.38 -7.92 17.31
C GLU A 139 38.11 -8.79 17.13
N SER A 140 37.94 -9.38 15.93
CA SER A 140 36.73 -10.13 15.56
C SER A 140 35.44 -9.33 15.72
N GLN A 141 35.51 -8.00 15.58
CA GLN A 141 34.35 -7.11 15.67
C GLN A 141 33.73 -6.90 14.29
N VAL A 142 32.55 -7.45 14.08
CA VAL A 142 31.72 -7.20 12.89
C VAL A 142 30.31 -6.95 13.36
N VAL A 143 29.75 -5.79 12.98
CA VAL A 143 28.35 -5.45 13.27
C VAL A 143 27.49 -5.75 12.04
N VAL A 144 26.32 -6.35 12.23
CA VAL A 144 25.35 -6.52 11.15
C VAL A 144 24.26 -5.47 11.33
N LEU A 145 24.08 -4.63 10.31
CA LEU A 145 23.11 -3.55 10.28
C LEU A 145 22.05 -3.88 9.24
N ARG A 146 20.78 -3.63 9.55
CA ARG A 146 19.68 -3.61 8.58
C ARG A 146 19.33 -2.17 8.28
N LEU A 147 19.30 -1.79 7.02
CA LEU A 147 18.84 -0.47 6.59
C LEU A 147 17.33 -0.38 6.80
N ASP A 148 16.87 0.65 7.50
CA ASP A 148 15.45 0.82 7.80
C ASP A 148 14.68 1.28 6.55
N ALA A 149 13.37 1.03 6.50
CA ALA A 149 12.50 1.61 5.49
C ALA A 149 12.48 3.15 5.60
N LEU A 150 12.12 3.83 4.51
CA LEU A 150 11.82 5.27 4.55
C LEU A 150 10.62 5.51 5.48
N ASN A 151 10.75 6.50 6.36
CA ASN A 151 9.63 7.02 7.14
C ASN A 151 8.89 8.13 6.37
N ASP A 152 7.80 8.65 6.94
CA ASP A 152 6.98 9.67 6.27
C ASP A 152 7.75 10.99 6.00
N ASP A 153 8.66 11.39 6.91
CA ASP A 153 9.51 12.56 6.73
C ASP A 153 10.53 12.34 5.59
N ASP A 154 11.14 11.15 5.54
CA ASP A 154 12.06 10.75 4.48
C ASP A 154 11.37 10.77 3.10
N ILE A 155 10.13 10.27 3.03
CA ILE A 155 9.31 10.26 1.81
C ILE A 155 9.00 11.69 1.37
N ALA A 156 8.55 12.54 2.30
CA ALA A 156 8.25 13.94 2.02
C ALA A 156 9.48 14.70 1.51
N GLU A 157 10.65 14.50 2.13
CA GLU A 157 11.91 15.10 1.72
C GLU A 157 12.27 14.66 0.28
N LEU A 158 12.30 13.36 0.02
CA LEU A 158 12.63 12.81 -1.31
C LEU A 158 11.67 13.31 -2.40
N LEU A 159 10.37 13.38 -2.11
CA LEU A 159 9.39 13.90 -3.06
C LEU A 159 9.58 15.40 -3.31
N SER A 160 9.90 16.19 -2.28
CA SER A 160 10.11 17.64 -2.42
C SER A 160 11.34 18.01 -3.27
N GLU A 161 12.33 17.12 -3.35
CA GLU A 161 13.50 17.31 -4.21
C GLU A 161 13.22 17.02 -5.69
N HIS A 162 12.19 16.21 -5.98
CA HIS A 162 11.92 15.68 -7.33
C HIS A 162 10.62 16.21 -7.94
N LEU A 163 9.69 16.65 -7.09
CA LEU A 163 8.41 17.24 -7.43
C LEU A 163 8.31 18.63 -6.79
N VAL A 164 7.42 19.47 -7.31
CA VAL A 164 7.05 20.72 -6.61
C VAL A 164 6.35 20.34 -5.30
N LEU A 165 6.54 21.12 -4.22
CA LEU A 165 5.97 20.83 -2.88
C LEU A 165 4.47 20.51 -2.92
N ASP A 166 3.68 21.29 -3.68
CA ASP A 166 2.24 21.05 -3.83
C ASP A 166 1.93 19.71 -4.52
N ASP A 167 2.79 19.26 -5.43
CA ASP A 167 2.64 17.99 -6.14
C ASP A 167 3.11 16.81 -5.27
N ALA A 168 4.13 17.01 -4.43
CA ALA A 168 4.58 16.02 -3.44
C ALA A 168 3.46 15.67 -2.45
N GLN A 169 2.79 16.67 -1.87
CA GLN A 169 1.69 16.43 -0.94
C GLN A 169 0.51 15.73 -1.63
N LYS A 170 0.16 16.15 -2.85
CA LYS A 170 -0.88 15.47 -3.65
C LYS A 170 -0.51 14.03 -3.96
N PHE A 171 0.76 13.75 -4.24
CA PHE A 171 1.24 12.40 -4.53
C PHE A 171 1.07 11.49 -3.30
N ILE A 172 1.44 11.95 -2.11
CA ILE A 172 1.27 11.18 -0.85
C ILE A 172 -0.21 10.88 -0.62
N VAL A 173 -1.07 11.90 -0.66
CA VAL A 173 -2.52 11.75 -0.45
C VAL A 173 -3.11 10.78 -1.48
N GLN A 174 -2.71 10.87 -2.75
CA GLN A 174 -3.20 9.98 -3.78
C GLN A 174 -2.73 8.53 -3.58
N ALA A 175 -1.49 8.32 -3.13
CA ALA A 175 -0.94 7.00 -2.83
C ALA A 175 -1.66 6.37 -1.63
N GLU A 176 -1.96 7.14 -0.59
CA GLU A 176 -2.76 6.72 0.57
C GLU A 176 -4.19 6.33 0.17
N GLN A 177 -4.88 7.20 -0.58
CA GLN A 177 -6.25 6.94 -1.07
C GLN A 177 -6.31 5.69 -1.96
N SER A 178 -5.23 5.42 -2.69
CA SER A 178 -5.12 4.22 -3.53
C SER A 178 -4.78 2.96 -2.73
N GLY A 179 -4.26 3.09 -1.50
CA GLY A 179 -3.85 1.99 -0.63
C GLY A 179 -2.40 1.52 -0.84
N LEU A 180 -1.55 2.38 -1.41
CA LEU A 180 -0.14 2.12 -1.71
C LEU A 180 0.85 2.69 -0.68
N SER A 181 0.40 3.30 0.42
CA SER A 181 1.28 3.96 1.42
C SER A 181 2.41 3.05 1.90
N GLY A 182 2.11 1.78 2.20
CA GLY A 182 3.11 0.79 2.61
C GLY A 182 4.19 0.46 1.56
N LEU A 183 4.06 0.92 0.32
CA LEU A 183 5.05 0.72 -0.75
C LEU A 183 6.07 1.86 -0.85
N LEU A 184 5.74 3.03 -0.28
CA LEU A 184 6.57 4.23 -0.36
C LEU A 184 7.84 4.11 0.51
N GLY A 185 7.87 3.16 1.45
CA GLY A 185 8.99 2.88 2.33
C GLY A 185 10.27 2.37 1.63
N ASN A 186 10.19 1.94 0.37
CA ASN A 186 11.35 1.50 -0.42
C ASN A 186 11.75 2.60 -1.43
N PRO A 187 12.96 3.18 -1.36
CA PRO A 187 13.36 4.31 -2.23
C PRO A 187 13.24 4.01 -3.72
N GLN A 188 13.59 2.79 -4.15
CA GLN A 188 13.48 2.42 -5.55
C GLN A 188 12.02 2.26 -5.97
N THR A 189 11.17 1.66 -5.13
CA THR A 189 9.73 1.57 -5.42
C THR A 189 9.10 2.95 -5.47
N LEU A 190 9.40 3.83 -4.51
CA LEU A 190 8.96 5.22 -4.51
C LEU A 190 9.35 5.93 -5.82
N LYS A 191 10.64 5.84 -6.20
CA LYS A 191 11.14 6.44 -7.43
C LYS A 191 10.41 5.91 -8.67
N LEU A 192 10.23 4.59 -8.80
CA LEU A 192 9.53 4.00 -9.95
C LEU A 192 8.06 4.43 -10.02
N LEU A 193 7.39 4.58 -8.88
CA LEU A 193 6.01 5.09 -8.84
C LEU A 193 5.95 6.57 -9.26
N VAL A 194 6.86 7.39 -8.75
CA VAL A 194 6.99 8.80 -9.16
C VAL A 194 7.25 8.90 -10.65
N ASP A 195 8.26 8.19 -11.17
CA ASP A 195 8.63 8.18 -12.58
C ASP A 195 7.45 7.73 -13.47
N ALA A 196 6.72 6.68 -13.06
CA ALA A 196 5.58 6.16 -13.82
C ALA A 196 4.42 7.17 -13.89
N VAL A 197 4.10 7.83 -12.78
CA VAL A 197 3.04 8.85 -12.71
C VAL A 197 3.45 10.10 -13.48
N THR A 198 4.69 10.58 -13.30
CA THR A 198 5.19 11.78 -14.00
C THR A 198 5.29 11.56 -15.50
N HIS A 199 5.71 10.38 -15.97
CA HIS A 199 5.76 10.06 -17.40
C HIS A 199 4.37 10.00 -18.04
N ARG A 200 3.38 9.44 -17.35
CA ARG A 200 1.98 9.45 -17.80
C ARG A 200 1.37 10.86 -17.74
N GLY A 201 1.91 11.72 -16.88
CA GLY A 201 1.42 13.08 -16.61
C GLY A 201 0.29 13.11 -15.56
N GLU A 202 -0.23 11.94 -15.20
CA GLU A 202 -1.31 11.75 -14.23
C GLU A 202 -1.28 10.34 -13.64
N TRP A 203 -1.94 10.17 -12.48
CA TRP A 203 -2.16 8.85 -11.91
C TRP A 203 -3.14 8.04 -12.77
N PRO A 204 -3.02 6.70 -12.82
CA PRO A 204 -4.05 5.86 -13.41
C PRO A 204 -5.44 6.10 -12.78
N ASP A 205 -6.47 5.97 -13.60
CA ASP A 205 -7.85 6.30 -13.23
C ASP A 205 -8.47 5.30 -12.24
N SER A 206 -7.90 4.09 -12.16
CA SER A 206 -8.44 2.97 -11.39
C SER A 206 -7.41 2.39 -10.42
N ARG A 207 -7.86 1.91 -9.26
CA ARG A 207 -6.98 1.24 -8.28
C ARG A 207 -6.38 -0.03 -8.88
N LEU A 208 -7.13 -0.73 -9.73
CA LEU A 208 -6.67 -1.89 -10.46
C LEU A 208 -5.42 -1.56 -11.30
N GLU A 209 -5.48 -0.53 -12.14
CA GLU A 209 -4.33 -0.10 -12.96
C GLU A 209 -3.14 0.32 -12.10
N ILE A 210 -3.40 1.01 -10.99
CA ILE A 210 -2.37 1.45 -10.05
C ILE A 210 -1.60 0.24 -9.47
N PHE A 211 -2.31 -0.79 -9.01
CA PHE A 211 -1.68 -1.98 -8.46
C PHE A 211 -1.00 -2.84 -9.54
N GLU A 212 -1.58 -2.95 -10.75
CA GLU A 212 -0.95 -3.64 -11.88
C GLU A 212 0.38 -2.98 -12.27
N MET A 213 0.37 -1.65 -12.38
CA MET A 213 1.57 -0.86 -12.62
C MET A 213 2.61 -1.08 -11.52
N ALA A 214 2.22 -0.96 -10.25
CA ALA A 214 3.12 -1.13 -9.10
C ALA A 214 3.74 -2.54 -9.08
N CYS A 215 2.94 -3.59 -9.25
CA CYS A 215 3.43 -4.97 -9.21
C CYS A 215 4.44 -5.25 -10.33
N ARG A 216 4.18 -4.79 -11.57
CA ARG A 216 5.14 -4.91 -12.67
C ARG A 216 6.46 -4.20 -12.37
N GLN A 217 6.39 -2.98 -11.83
CA GLN A 217 7.58 -2.25 -11.41
C GLN A 217 8.38 -2.96 -10.31
N MET A 218 7.72 -3.70 -9.42
CA MET A 218 8.36 -4.41 -8.30
C MET A 218 8.97 -5.76 -8.70
N VAL A 219 8.44 -6.40 -9.74
CA VAL A 219 9.01 -7.64 -10.33
C VAL A 219 10.21 -7.35 -11.22
N ALA A 220 10.22 -6.21 -11.90
CA ALA A 220 11.33 -5.80 -12.75
C ALA A 220 12.64 -5.69 -11.94
N GLU A 221 13.61 -6.54 -12.26
CA GLU A 221 14.96 -6.49 -11.72
C GLU A 221 15.76 -5.40 -12.45
N GLN A 222 16.22 -4.40 -11.68
CA GLN A 222 16.97 -3.26 -12.21
C GLN A 222 18.48 -3.51 -12.16
N ASN A 223 18.92 -4.45 -11.32
CA ASN A 223 20.31 -4.84 -11.22
C ASN A 223 20.72 -5.77 -12.36
N GLU A 224 21.73 -5.37 -13.14
CA GLU A 224 22.14 -6.11 -14.33
C GLU A 224 22.75 -7.49 -14.01
N GLU A 225 23.51 -7.60 -12.92
CA GLU A 225 24.13 -8.87 -12.52
C GLU A 225 23.08 -9.91 -12.11
N HIS A 226 22.08 -9.48 -11.32
CA HIS A 226 20.96 -10.36 -10.95
C HIS A 226 20.10 -10.73 -12.16
N ARG A 227 19.90 -9.84 -13.14
CA ARG A 227 19.22 -10.18 -14.40
C ARG A 227 19.95 -11.26 -15.20
N ILE A 228 21.28 -11.22 -15.22
CA ILE A 228 22.10 -12.19 -15.94
C ILE A 228 22.17 -13.52 -15.16
N GLY A 229 22.32 -13.46 -13.84
CA GLY A 229 22.57 -14.61 -12.97
C GLY A 229 21.34 -15.45 -12.59
N ASP A 230 20.19 -14.82 -12.35
CA ASP A 230 18.96 -15.51 -11.90
C ASP A 230 18.07 -16.03 -13.06
N GLY A 231 18.58 -16.00 -14.30
CA GLY A 231 17.88 -16.50 -15.49
C GLY A 231 16.74 -15.60 -15.99
N VAL A 232 16.14 -16.00 -17.11
CA VAL A 232 15.09 -15.25 -17.82
C VAL A 232 13.73 -15.90 -17.54
N SER A 233 13.20 -15.74 -16.33
CA SER A 233 11.77 -15.99 -16.12
C SER A 233 10.98 -14.78 -16.65
N PRO A 234 9.98 -14.98 -17.52
CA PRO A 234 9.04 -13.93 -17.90
C PRO A 234 8.43 -13.27 -16.66
N GLU A 235 8.23 -11.95 -16.71
CA GLU A 235 7.66 -11.21 -15.58
C GLU A 235 6.28 -11.74 -15.17
N ASP A 236 5.46 -12.16 -16.15
CA ASP A 236 4.14 -12.74 -15.92
C ASP A 236 4.21 -14.06 -15.13
N ASP A 237 5.20 -14.91 -15.39
CA ASP A 237 5.40 -16.18 -14.65
C ASP A 237 5.77 -15.90 -13.18
N VAL A 238 6.57 -14.86 -12.94
CA VAL A 238 6.94 -14.43 -11.59
C VAL A 238 5.75 -13.82 -10.85
N LEU A 239 4.92 -13.03 -11.54
CA LEU A 239 3.69 -12.48 -10.99
C LEU A 239 2.68 -13.58 -10.64
N ASP A 240 2.51 -14.59 -11.50
CA ASP A 240 1.66 -15.74 -11.23
C ASP A 240 2.17 -16.54 -10.01
N ALA A 241 3.48 -16.76 -9.94
CA ALA A 241 4.10 -17.43 -8.80
C ALA A 241 3.94 -16.63 -7.50
N ALA A 242 4.12 -15.31 -7.55
CA ALA A 242 3.87 -14.42 -6.42
C ALA A 242 2.39 -14.46 -5.99
N GLY A 243 1.45 -14.46 -6.93
CA GLY A 243 0.01 -14.58 -6.67
C GLY A 243 -0.37 -15.91 -6.01
N TYR A 244 0.25 -17.01 -6.43
CA TYR A 244 0.10 -18.31 -5.79
C TYR A 244 0.60 -18.31 -4.33
N LEU A 245 1.81 -17.81 -4.09
CA LEU A 245 2.36 -17.70 -2.74
C LEU A 245 1.52 -16.78 -1.85
N CYS A 246 1.04 -15.65 -2.38
CA CYS A 246 0.15 -14.75 -1.65
C CYS A 246 -1.21 -15.41 -1.33
N ALA A 247 -1.75 -16.24 -2.24
CA ALA A 247 -2.97 -16.99 -1.98
C ALA A 247 -2.77 -18.01 -0.86
N LEU A 248 -1.64 -18.71 -0.83
CA LEU A 248 -1.27 -19.60 0.28
C LEU A 248 -1.11 -18.83 1.60
N HIS A 249 -0.37 -17.72 1.58
CA HIS A 249 -0.14 -16.85 2.73
C HIS A 249 -1.47 -16.44 3.38
N LEU A 250 -2.44 -15.99 2.58
CA LEU A 250 -3.71 -15.47 3.08
C LEU A 250 -4.71 -16.57 3.44
N ILE A 251 -4.89 -17.58 2.59
CA ILE A 251 -5.95 -18.58 2.75
C ILE A 251 -5.58 -19.61 3.82
N ALA A 252 -4.31 -20.03 3.85
CA ALA A 252 -3.81 -21.00 4.83
C ALA A 252 -3.23 -20.32 6.08
N ASP A 253 -3.26 -18.99 6.14
CA ASP A 253 -2.70 -18.18 7.24
C ASP A 253 -1.24 -18.54 7.56
N VAL A 254 -0.46 -18.77 6.48
CA VAL A 254 0.96 -19.12 6.57
C VAL A 254 1.77 -17.84 6.73
N PRO A 255 2.56 -17.65 7.79
CA PRO A 255 3.22 -16.37 8.06
C PRO A 255 4.31 -16.02 7.05
N GLY A 256 4.84 -16.99 6.30
CA GLY A 256 5.82 -16.77 5.25
C GLY A 256 6.43 -18.05 4.71
N PHE A 257 7.41 -17.89 3.83
CA PHE A 257 8.03 -18.96 3.06
C PHE A 257 9.54 -19.02 3.26
N LEU A 258 10.10 -20.22 3.17
CA LEU A 258 11.55 -20.44 3.12
C LEU A 258 11.96 -20.76 1.68
N ALA A 259 12.95 -20.04 1.17
CA ALA A 259 13.57 -20.35 -0.12
C ALA A 259 14.40 -21.65 -0.06
N ALA A 260 14.98 -21.98 1.10
CA ALA A 260 15.79 -23.19 1.29
C ALA A 260 15.01 -24.37 1.88
N SER A 261 15.50 -25.58 1.63
CA SER A 261 14.92 -26.86 2.08
C SER A 261 15.41 -27.33 3.47
N ASN A 262 16.50 -26.76 4.00
CA ASN A 262 17.22 -27.30 5.17
C ASN A 262 17.11 -26.46 6.44
N VAL A 263 16.18 -25.49 6.49
CA VAL A 263 15.93 -24.69 7.71
C VAL A 263 14.72 -25.28 8.41
N ASP A 264 14.93 -25.85 9.60
CA ASP A 264 13.82 -26.34 10.44
C ASP A 264 13.14 -25.15 11.11
N CYS A 265 12.05 -24.69 10.49
CA CYS A 265 11.21 -23.63 11.03
C CYS A 265 9.75 -24.09 10.97
N HIS A 266 9.19 -24.50 12.12
CA HIS A 266 7.82 -25.00 12.18
C HIS A 266 6.74 -23.98 11.80
N SER A 267 7.06 -22.69 11.80
CA SER A 267 6.10 -21.63 11.45
C SER A 267 6.12 -21.26 9.96
N LEU A 268 7.19 -21.51 9.22
CA LEU A 268 7.33 -21.11 7.81
C LEU A 268 7.24 -22.32 6.87
N VAL A 269 6.74 -22.11 5.66
CA VAL A 269 6.60 -23.19 4.67
C VAL A 269 7.75 -23.15 3.67
N SER A 270 8.50 -24.24 3.51
CA SER A 270 9.52 -24.32 2.47
C SER A 270 8.88 -24.44 1.09
N VAL A 271 9.32 -23.64 0.12
CA VAL A 271 8.84 -23.73 -1.28
C VAL A 271 9.21 -25.07 -1.93
N HIS A 272 10.20 -25.78 -1.39
CA HIS A 272 10.55 -27.13 -1.81
C HIS A 272 9.61 -28.21 -1.27
N SER A 273 8.88 -27.91 -0.18
CA SER A 273 7.88 -28.82 0.40
C SER A 273 6.50 -28.72 -0.24
N LEU A 274 6.26 -27.68 -1.06
CA LEU A 274 5.05 -27.54 -1.85
C LEU A 274 5.02 -28.67 -2.89
N ALA A 275 4.18 -29.68 -2.64
CA ALA A 275 3.92 -30.79 -3.56
C ALA A 275 3.35 -30.26 -4.89
N GLU A 276 3.57 -31.01 -5.98
CA GLU A 276 3.10 -30.75 -7.36
C GLU A 276 2.64 -29.31 -7.60
N LEU A 277 3.59 -28.44 -7.97
CA LEU A 277 3.25 -27.08 -8.36
C LEU A 277 2.18 -27.13 -9.47
N PRO A 278 1.17 -26.24 -9.42
CA PRO A 278 0.22 -26.08 -10.51
C PRO A 278 0.94 -26.02 -11.86
N THR A 279 0.38 -26.62 -12.91
CA THR A 279 1.02 -26.74 -14.24
C THR A 279 1.46 -25.40 -14.85
N LEU A 280 0.87 -24.30 -14.40
CA LEU A 280 1.18 -22.93 -14.83
C LEU A 280 2.42 -22.33 -14.14
N LEU A 281 2.99 -23.00 -13.13
CA LEU A 281 4.08 -22.46 -12.31
C LEU A 281 5.35 -23.27 -12.48
N SER A 282 6.48 -22.57 -12.57
CA SER A 282 7.82 -23.16 -12.50
C SER A 282 8.41 -22.98 -11.10
N ARG A 283 9.27 -23.93 -10.68
CA ARG A 283 9.99 -23.81 -9.42
C ARG A 283 10.91 -22.58 -9.40
N GLU A 284 11.58 -22.33 -10.52
CA GLU A 284 12.43 -21.15 -10.72
C GLU A 284 11.61 -19.85 -10.57
N GLY A 285 10.40 -19.79 -11.11
CA GLY A 285 9.51 -18.63 -10.95
C GLY A 285 9.10 -18.39 -9.49
N VAL A 286 8.83 -19.44 -8.73
CA VAL A 286 8.51 -19.35 -7.29
C VAL A 286 9.71 -18.87 -6.47
N GLU A 287 10.89 -19.42 -6.70
CA GLU A 287 12.12 -18.98 -6.03
C GLU A 287 12.46 -17.53 -6.40
N ARG A 288 12.31 -17.17 -7.68
CA ARG A 288 12.52 -15.80 -8.15
C ARG A 288 11.52 -14.83 -7.53
N ALA A 289 10.24 -15.19 -7.40
CA ALA A 289 9.23 -14.35 -6.78
C ALA A 289 9.64 -13.89 -5.37
N LEU A 290 10.17 -14.81 -4.55
CA LEU A 290 10.64 -14.50 -3.18
C LEU A 290 11.83 -13.52 -3.13
N LYS A 291 12.59 -13.40 -4.22
CA LYS A 291 13.70 -12.45 -4.35
C LYS A 291 13.29 -11.08 -4.90
N THR A 292 12.07 -10.94 -5.40
CA THR A 292 11.55 -9.65 -5.89
C THR A 292 11.17 -8.72 -4.74
N ARG A 293 10.91 -7.44 -5.06
CA ARG A 293 10.41 -6.47 -4.08
C ARG A 293 8.98 -6.73 -3.61
N LEU A 294 8.27 -7.70 -4.21
CA LEU A 294 6.94 -8.11 -3.74
C LEU A 294 7.00 -8.83 -2.38
N PHE A 295 8.18 -9.31 -1.97
CA PHE A 295 8.42 -9.96 -0.70
C PHE A 295 9.53 -9.24 0.07
N THR A 296 9.49 -9.34 1.39
CA THR A 296 10.52 -8.83 2.32
C THR A 296 10.98 -9.97 3.22
N VAL A 297 12.19 -9.83 3.77
CA VAL A 297 12.72 -10.82 4.72
C VAL A 297 11.99 -10.70 6.05
N SER A 298 11.48 -11.84 6.53
CA SER A 298 10.78 -11.99 7.80
C SER A 298 11.51 -13.03 8.67
N GLY A 299 12.06 -12.59 9.79
CA GLY A 299 12.92 -13.42 10.64
C GLY A 299 14.32 -13.62 10.03
N GLU A 300 14.98 -14.73 10.38
CA GLU A 300 16.39 -14.97 9.97
C GLU A 300 16.50 -15.45 8.51
N HIS A 301 15.49 -16.17 8.00
CA HIS A 301 15.52 -16.81 6.68
C HIS A 301 14.17 -16.83 5.93
N GLY A 302 13.12 -16.24 6.52
CA GLY A 302 11.77 -16.28 5.96
C GLY A 302 11.52 -15.14 4.98
N HIS A 303 10.56 -15.34 4.09
CA HIS A 303 10.04 -14.32 3.18
C HIS A 303 8.54 -14.18 3.42
N ALA A 304 8.06 -12.96 3.53
CA ALA A 304 6.64 -12.65 3.59
C ALA A 304 6.30 -11.59 2.53
N PRO A 305 5.04 -11.52 2.06
CA PRO A 305 4.64 -10.42 1.17
C PRO A 305 4.99 -9.07 1.80
N ALA A 306 5.58 -8.17 1.01
CA ALA A 306 6.06 -6.88 1.50
C ALA A 306 4.93 -6.03 2.11
N HIS A 307 3.71 -6.19 1.59
CA HIS A 307 2.53 -5.53 2.13
C HIS A 307 1.28 -6.39 1.95
N ARG A 308 0.34 -6.31 2.91
CA ARG A 308 -0.92 -7.08 2.87
C ARG A 308 -1.75 -6.77 1.63
N HIS A 309 -1.89 -5.50 1.25
CA HIS A 309 -2.69 -5.13 0.07
C HIS A 309 -2.10 -5.70 -1.23
N LEU A 310 -0.77 -5.83 -1.35
CA LEU A 310 -0.14 -6.49 -2.50
C LEU A 310 -0.49 -7.98 -2.51
N ALA A 311 -0.42 -8.64 -1.34
CA ALA A 311 -0.77 -10.04 -1.22
C ALA A 311 -2.23 -10.29 -1.64
N GLU A 312 -3.16 -9.46 -1.15
CA GLU A 312 -4.58 -9.56 -1.47
C GLU A 312 -4.85 -9.34 -2.97
N PHE A 313 -4.16 -8.37 -3.57
CA PHE A 313 -4.24 -8.06 -5.00
C PHE A 313 -3.72 -9.22 -5.87
N LEU A 314 -2.48 -9.67 -5.63
CA LEU A 314 -1.82 -10.73 -6.41
C LEU A 314 -2.55 -12.07 -6.27
N ALA A 315 -3.01 -12.40 -5.06
CA ALA A 315 -3.80 -13.60 -4.82
C ALA A 315 -5.18 -13.52 -5.50
N GLY A 316 -5.82 -12.35 -5.51
CA GLY A 316 -7.08 -12.12 -6.22
C GLY A 316 -6.94 -12.33 -7.73
N HIS A 317 -5.87 -11.80 -8.32
CA HIS A 317 -5.53 -12.00 -9.73
C HIS A 317 -5.30 -13.49 -10.06
N TYR A 318 -4.47 -14.17 -9.26
CA TYR A 318 -4.17 -15.59 -9.45
C TYR A 318 -5.43 -16.47 -9.38
N LEU A 319 -6.29 -16.27 -8.37
CA LEU A 319 -7.55 -17.00 -8.24
C LEU A 319 -8.51 -16.69 -9.41
N ALA A 320 -8.54 -15.46 -9.91
CA ALA A 320 -9.35 -15.12 -11.06
C ALA A 320 -8.90 -15.85 -12.33
N LYS A 321 -7.58 -16.01 -12.52
CA LYS A 321 -7.00 -16.80 -13.62
C LYS A 321 -7.43 -18.27 -13.54
N LEU A 322 -7.33 -18.89 -12.36
CA LEU A 322 -7.81 -20.26 -12.14
C LEU A 322 -9.31 -20.40 -12.47
N ILE A 323 -10.13 -19.41 -12.12
CA ILE A 323 -11.55 -19.40 -12.47
C ILE A 323 -11.76 -19.28 -13.98
N GLY A 324 -10.96 -18.44 -14.65
CA GLY A 324 -10.94 -18.32 -16.11
C GLY A 324 -10.58 -19.63 -16.82
N ASP A 325 -9.67 -20.41 -16.22
CA ASP A 325 -9.21 -21.71 -16.72
C ASP A 325 -10.14 -22.88 -16.38
N GLY A 326 -11.31 -22.61 -15.78
CA GLY A 326 -12.37 -23.58 -15.57
C GLY A 326 -12.59 -24.01 -14.11
N LEU A 327 -11.85 -23.44 -13.14
CA LEU A 327 -12.16 -23.65 -11.71
C LEU A 327 -13.52 -23.01 -11.38
N PRO A 328 -14.49 -23.74 -10.80
CA PRO A 328 -15.80 -23.14 -10.51
C PRO A 328 -15.69 -22.01 -9.47
N ALA A 329 -16.14 -20.81 -9.84
CA ALA A 329 -16.11 -19.63 -8.98
C ALA A 329 -16.79 -19.87 -7.61
N SER A 330 -17.88 -20.63 -7.58
CA SER A 330 -18.59 -20.99 -6.35
C SER A 330 -17.73 -21.76 -5.35
N ARG A 331 -16.77 -22.59 -5.80
CA ARG A 331 -15.86 -23.31 -4.90
C ARG A 331 -14.82 -22.38 -4.28
N VAL A 332 -14.31 -21.42 -5.06
CA VAL A 332 -13.39 -20.40 -4.57
C VAL A 332 -14.10 -19.51 -3.55
N VAL A 333 -15.30 -19.01 -3.88
CA VAL A 333 -16.07 -18.17 -2.95
C VAL A 333 -16.44 -18.92 -1.67
N ALA A 334 -16.79 -20.20 -1.77
CA ALA A 334 -17.05 -21.03 -0.59
C ALA A 334 -15.82 -21.18 0.33
N LEU A 335 -14.61 -21.23 -0.23
CA LEU A 335 -13.36 -21.27 0.54
C LEU A 335 -13.11 -19.96 1.30
N LEU A 336 -13.51 -18.82 0.72
CA LEU A 336 -13.35 -17.49 1.33
C LEU A 336 -14.49 -17.14 2.31
N SER A 337 -15.54 -17.94 2.36
CA SER A 337 -16.79 -17.63 3.08
C SER A 337 -17.03 -18.55 4.26
N ARG A 338 -17.71 -18.02 5.27
CA ARG A 338 -18.15 -18.80 6.43
C ARG A 338 -19.30 -19.74 6.03
N PRO A 339 -19.24 -21.02 6.38
CA PRO A 339 -20.33 -21.97 6.06
C PRO A 339 -21.67 -21.62 6.72
N THR A 340 -21.67 -20.86 7.81
CA THR A 340 -22.87 -20.56 8.62
C THR A 340 -23.83 -19.59 7.96
N ASP A 341 -23.30 -18.60 7.25
CA ASP A 341 -24.09 -17.49 6.71
C ASP A 341 -23.65 -17.03 5.31
N GLY A 342 -22.67 -17.72 4.70
CA GLY A 342 -22.15 -17.40 3.38
C GLY A 342 -21.44 -16.05 3.30
N ARG A 343 -21.12 -15.42 4.44
CA ARG A 343 -20.37 -14.15 4.49
C ARG A 343 -18.88 -14.40 4.36
N VAL A 344 -18.18 -13.49 3.67
CA VAL A 344 -16.72 -13.55 3.56
C VAL A 344 -16.08 -13.45 4.96
N VAL A 345 -15.07 -14.28 5.20
CA VAL A 345 -14.26 -14.21 6.43
C VAL A 345 -13.55 -12.85 6.46
N THR A 346 -13.62 -12.13 7.58
CA THR A 346 -13.11 -10.75 7.68
C THR A 346 -11.64 -10.62 7.26
N ALA A 347 -10.79 -11.58 7.61
CA ALA A 347 -9.38 -11.60 7.21
C ALA A 347 -9.17 -11.78 5.70
N LEU A 348 -10.14 -12.34 4.97
CA LEU A 348 -10.07 -12.59 3.53
C LEU A 348 -10.86 -11.54 2.72
N ARG A 349 -11.35 -10.48 3.38
CA ARG A 349 -12.15 -9.43 2.74
C ARG A 349 -11.42 -8.75 1.59
N GLY A 350 -10.16 -8.32 1.80
CA GLY A 350 -9.39 -7.66 0.75
C GLY A 350 -9.12 -8.57 -0.44
N LEU A 351 -8.74 -9.81 -0.19
CA LEU A 351 -8.61 -10.85 -1.23
C LEU A 351 -9.91 -11.03 -2.03
N SER A 352 -11.04 -11.16 -1.31
CA SER A 352 -12.34 -11.33 -1.94
C SER A 352 -12.73 -10.13 -2.81
N ALA A 353 -12.37 -8.92 -2.40
CA ALA A 353 -12.67 -7.70 -3.13
C ALA A 353 -11.85 -7.60 -4.42
N TRP A 354 -10.55 -7.94 -4.38
CA TRP A 354 -9.72 -8.02 -5.57
C TRP A 354 -10.14 -9.14 -6.52
N LEU A 355 -10.54 -10.31 -5.99
CA LEU A 355 -11.12 -11.37 -6.80
C LEU A 355 -12.40 -10.90 -7.51
N ALA A 356 -13.26 -10.12 -6.83
CA ALA A 356 -14.44 -9.52 -7.45
C ALA A 356 -14.08 -8.49 -8.54
N ALA A 357 -13.00 -7.73 -8.36
CA ALA A 357 -12.49 -6.82 -9.39
C ALA A 357 -12.06 -7.59 -10.64
N TYR A 358 -11.27 -8.65 -10.47
CA TYR A 358 -10.70 -9.43 -11.58
C TYR A 358 -11.66 -10.41 -12.26
N SER A 359 -12.59 -11.03 -11.53
CA SER A 359 -13.39 -12.15 -12.04
C SER A 359 -14.88 -11.82 -12.14
N PRO A 360 -15.39 -11.52 -13.36
CA PRO A 360 -16.84 -11.38 -13.59
C PRO A 360 -17.64 -12.60 -13.13
N ASN A 361 -17.07 -13.80 -13.29
CA ASN A 361 -17.69 -15.07 -12.90
C ASN A 361 -17.86 -15.21 -11.38
N ALA A 362 -16.98 -14.60 -10.58
CA ALA A 362 -17.07 -14.62 -9.11
C ALA A 362 -17.79 -13.39 -8.52
N ARG A 363 -17.77 -12.27 -9.25
CA ARG A 363 -18.19 -10.95 -8.78
C ARG A 363 -19.59 -10.93 -8.17
N GLY A 364 -20.59 -11.52 -8.84
CA GLY A 364 -21.97 -11.56 -8.33
C GLY A 364 -22.07 -12.27 -6.97
N HIS A 365 -21.43 -13.43 -6.84
CA HIS A 365 -21.38 -14.18 -5.59
C HIS A 365 -20.70 -13.39 -4.47
N LEU A 366 -19.63 -12.68 -4.78
CA LEU A 366 -18.87 -11.87 -3.82
C LEU A 366 -19.61 -10.60 -3.41
N ILE A 367 -20.33 -9.94 -4.32
CA ILE A 367 -21.23 -8.82 -4.03
C ILE A 367 -22.35 -9.26 -3.07
N ASP A 368 -22.91 -10.46 -3.25
CA ASP A 368 -23.93 -10.97 -2.33
C ASP A 368 -23.34 -11.35 -0.96
N ALA A 369 -22.14 -11.93 -0.95
CA ALA A 369 -21.46 -12.39 0.26
C ALA A 369 -20.94 -11.24 1.14
N ASP A 370 -20.25 -10.25 0.58
CA ASP A 370 -19.70 -9.10 1.31
C ASP A 370 -19.65 -7.82 0.45
N PRO A 371 -20.80 -7.14 0.23
CA PRO A 371 -20.86 -5.95 -0.61
C PRO A 371 -20.05 -4.78 -0.05
N VAL A 372 -19.92 -4.68 1.28
CA VAL A 372 -19.11 -3.65 1.94
C VAL A 372 -17.64 -3.90 1.63
N GLY A 373 -17.18 -5.15 1.78
CA GLY A 373 -15.81 -5.53 1.45
C GLY A 373 -15.43 -5.28 0.00
N VAL A 374 -16.31 -5.65 -0.94
CA VAL A 374 -16.09 -5.44 -2.37
C VAL A 374 -15.85 -3.97 -2.70
N GLY A 375 -16.65 -3.06 -2.13
CA GLY A 375 -16.50 -1.63 -2.41
C GLY A 375 -15.32 -0.97 -1.71
N LEU A 376 -15.01 -1.35 -0.46
CA LEU A 376 -13.92 -0.74 0.31
C LEU A 376 -12.53 -1.17 -0.17
N SER A 377 -12.35 -2.47 -0.34
CA SER A 377 -11.01 -3.05 -0.51
C SER A 377 -10.67 -3.33 -1.97
N GLY A 378 -11.66 -3.35 -2.86
CA GLY A 378 -11.48 -3.66 -4.29
C GLY A 378 -11.49 -2.42 -5.17
N ASP A 379 -11.71 -2.67 -6.46
CA ASP A 379 -11.95 -1.64 -7.46
C ASP A 379 -13.31 -1.85 -8.14
N ILE A 380 -14.25 -1.00 -7.79
CA ILE A 380 -15.61 -1.00 -8.37
C ILE A 380 -15.75 -0.02 -9.54
N GLY A 381 -14.69 0.72 -9.89
CA GLY A 381 -14.68 1.66 -11.01
C GLY A 381 -14.95 0.96 -12.35
N SER A 382 -14.36 -0.23 -12.52
CA SER A 382 -14.48 -1.08 -13.72
C SER A 382 -15.80 -1.86 -13.83
N PHE A 383 -16.68 -1.78 -12.83
CA PHE A 383 -17.94 -2.50 -12.84
C PHE A 383 -18.89 -1.90 -13.88
N SER A 384 -19.61 -2.77 -14.59
CA SER A 384 -20.69 -2.36 -15.48
C SER A 384 -21.82 -1.67 -14.71
N PRO A 385 -22.67 -0.89 -15.39
CA PRO A 385 -23.84 -0.27 -14.78
C PRO A 385 -24.72 -1.22 -13.98
N ASP A 386 -24.96 -2.43 -14.50
CA ASP A 386 -25.84 -3.40 -13.83
C ASP A 386 -25.16 -4.03 -12.61
N GLU A 387 -23.84 -4.24 -12.64
CA GLU A 387 -23.07 -4.69 -11.48
C GLU A 387 -23.05 -3.64 -10.37
N LYS A 388 -22.94 -2.34 -10.72
CA LYS A 388 -23.04 -1.24 -9.74
C LYS A 388 -24.44 -1.17 -9.11
N LYS A 389 -25.51 -1.37 -9.89
CA LYS A 389 -26.88 -1.48 -9.36
C LYS A 389 -27.05 -2.70 -8.45
N CYS A 390 -26.49 -3.85 -8.84
CA CYS A 390 -26.48 -5.05 -8.00
C CYS A 390 -25.74 -4.80 -6.68
N LEU A 391 -24.61 -4.10 -6.71
CA LEU A 391 -23.86 -3.73 -5.51
C LEU A 391 -24.67 -2.81 -4.59
N LEU A 392 -25.31 -1.76 -5.12
CA LEU A 392 -26.23 -0.89 -4.35
C LEU A 392 -27.40 -1.68 -3.73
N GLY A 393 -28.01 -2.59 -4.49
CA GLY A 393 -29.07 -3.46 -3.98
C GLY A 393 -28.57 -4.41 -2.89
N SER A 394 -27.35 -4.95 -3.02
CA SER A 394 -26.73 -5.80 -2.01
C SER A 394 -26.39 -5.03 -0.74
N LEU A 395 -25.81 -3.82 -0.85
CA LEU A 395 -25.57 -2.92 0.28
C LEU A 395 -26.86 -2.59 1.03
N THR A 396 -27.96 -2.35 0.30
CA THR A 396 -29.28 -2.08 0.89
C THR A 396 -29.77 -3.26 1.72
N ARG A 397 -29.63 -4.49 1.23
CA ARG A 397 -29.95 -5.71 1.99
C ARG A 397 -28.99 -5.90 3.17
N PHE A 398 -27.72 -5.54 3.00
CA PHE A 398 -26.67 -5.69 4.01
C PHE A 398 -26.87 -4.76 5.21
N ALA A 399 -27.49 -3.60 5.04
CA ALA A 399 -27.74 -2.62 6.10
C ALA A 399 -28.54 -3.17 7.30
N ALA A 400 -29.26 -4.27 7.09
CA ALA A 400 -29.97 -5.00 8.15
C ALA A 400 -29.04 -5.70 9.15
N PHE A 401 -27.80 -6.01 8.74
CA PHE A 401 -26.86 -6.80 9.52
C PHE A 401 -25.78 -5.96 10.21
N GLY A 402 -25.64 -4.68 9.85
CA GLY A 402 -24.65 -3.80 10.44
C GLY A 402 -24.45 -2.49 9.68
N PRO A 403 -23.50 -1.65 10.12
CA PRO A 403 -23.12 -0.43 9.41
C PRO A 403 -22.45 -0.74 8.06
N LEU A 404 -22.65 0.14 7.07
CA LEU A 404 -22.10 0.00 5.71
C LEU A 404 -20.72 0.65 5.52
N LEU A 405 -20.33 1.52 6.45
CA LEU A 405 -19.02 2.16 6.55
C LEU A 405 -18.55 1.87 7.98
N GLY A 406 -17.36 1.30 8.18
CA GLY A 406 -16.91 0.67 9.43
C GLY A 406 -17.17 1.45 10.73
N HIS A 407 -17.42 0.71 11.82
CA HIS A 407 -17.78 1.11 13.20
C HIS A 407 -18.84 2.21 13.38
N GLU A 408 -19.84 1.93 14.24
CA GLU A 408 -20.80 2.92 14.72
C GLU A 408 -20.04 4.13 15.29
N GLN A 409 -20.23 5.27 14.64
CA GLN A 409 -19.41 6.45 14.80
C GLN A 409 -19.59 7.05 16.20
N SER A 410 -18.49 7.12 16.95
CA SER A 410 -18.34 8.08 18.04
C SER A 410 -18.29 9.48 17.43
N ASP A 411 -18.96 10.42 18.09
CA ASP A 411 -19.23 11.81 17.71
C ASP A 411 -17.97 12.72 17.71
N GLY A 412 -16.88 12.24 17.11
CA GLY A 412 -15.59 12.92 17.05
C GLY A 412 -15.20 13.29 15.62
N ARG A 413 -14.93 14.58 15.41
CA ARG A 413 -14.27 15.09 14.21
C ARG A 413 -12.83 14.55 14.16
N VAL A 414 -12.63 13.41 13.51
CA VAL A 414 -11.30 12.97 13.04
C VAL A 414 -11.43 12.78 11.55
N ASP A 415 -10.90 13.74 10.80
CA ASP A 415 -11.04 13.88 9.35
C ASP A 415 -10.32 12.77 8.56
N ASP A 416 -9.38 12.04 9.16
CA ASP A 416 -8.52 11.07 8.44
C ASP A 416 -9.20 9.76 7.99
N TYR A 417 -10.23 9.26 8.71
CA TYR A 417 -10.81 7.94 8.40
C TYR A 417 -12.08 7.98 7.52
N ARG A 418 -12.74 9.16 7.45
CA ARG A 418 -14.00 9.34 6.72
C ARG A 418 -13.80 9.48 5.21
N ASP A 419 -12.71 10.10 4.79
CA ASP A 419 -12.50 10.45 3.39
C ASP A 419 -12.13 9.25 2.52
N THR A 420 -11.29 8.34 3.01
CA THR A 420 -10.83 7.17 2.24
C THR A 420 -11.94 6.14 2.01
N THR A 421 -12.77 5.89 3.02
CA THR A 421 -13.85 4.88 3.00
C THR A 421 -14.97 5.28 2.04
N ALA A 422 -15.43 6.54 2.11
CA ALA A 422 -16.49 7.05 1.23
C ALA A 422 -15.99 7.18 -0.22
N TRP A 423 -14.73 7.59 -0.38
CA TRP A 423 -14.09 7.77 -1.69
C TRP A 423 -13.99 6.46 -2.47
N ALA A 424 -13.82 5.31 -1.79
CA ALA A 424 -13.82 4.00 -2.42
C ALA A 424 -15.15 3.68 -3.14
N PHE A 425 -16.27 4.23 -2.65
CA PHE A 425 -17.60 4.05 -3.23
C PHE A 425 -18.00 5.13 -4.25
N ARG A 426 -17.17 6.16 -4.49
CA ARG A 426 -17.52 7.32 -5.32
C ARG A 426 -18.01 6.94 -6.72
N SER A 427 -17.46 5.87 -7.30
CA SER A 427 -17.81 5.40 -8.65
C SER A 427 -19.19 4.73 -8.75
N LEU A 428 -19.85 4.47 -7.61
CA LEU A 428 -21.27 4.12 -7.55
C LEU A 428 -22.18 5.29 -7.90
N ILE A 429 -21.70 6.52 -7.81
CA ILE A 429 -22.46 7.72 -8.18
C ILE A 429 -22.14 8.04 -9.64
N SER A 430 -23.02 7.59 -10.54
CA SER A 430 -22.90 7.84 -11.98
C SER A 430 -24.27 8.10 -12.60
N THR A 431 -24.29 8.47 -13.88
CA THR A 431 -25.52 8.62 -14.66
C THR A 431 -26.37 7.35 -14.68
N ASP A 432 -25.73 6.18 -14.71
CA ASP A 432 -26.43 4.90 -14.86
C ASP A 432 -27.07 4.40 -13.56
N THR A 433 -26.54 4.83 -12.41
CA THR A 433 -27.07 4.52 -11.08
C THR A 433 -27.97 5.63 -10.53
N ALA A 434 -28.06 6.78 -11.22
CA ALA A 434 -28.79 7.97 -10.78
C ALA A 434 -30.24 7.70 -10.37
N ALA A 435 -30.95 6.83 -11.09
CA ALA A 435 -32.32 6.46 -10.75
C ALA A 435 -32.38 5.71 -9.41
N VAL A 436 -31.50 4.72 -9.21
CA VAL A 436 -31.43 3.94 -7.97
C VAL A 436 -31.03 4.83 -6.78
N VAL A 437 -30.04 5.71 -6.96
CA VAL A 437 -29.62 6.66 -5.94
C VAL A 437 -30.77 7.58 -5.55
N ARG A 438 -31.54 8.07 -6.52
CA ARG A 438 -32.72 8.92 -6.26
C ARG A 438 -33.79 8.19 -5.47
N ASP A 439 -34.10 6.95 -5.82
CA ASP A 439 -35.09 6.15 -5.11
C ASP A 439 -34.69 5.95 -3.64
N LEU A 440 -33.38 5.73 -3.37
CA LEU A 440 -32.84 5.64 -2.02
C LEU A 440 -32.91 6.96 -1.23
N LEU A 441 -32.84 8.12 -1.91
CA LEU A 441 -33.00 9.43 -1.27
C LEU A 441 -34.46 9.78 -0.96
N VAL A 442 -35.43 9.20 -1.67
CA VAL A 442 -36.87 9.46 -1.48
C VAL A 442 -37.48 8.55 -0.41
N ASP A 443 -36.90 7.37 -0.17
CA ASP A 443 -37.40 6.38 0.80
C ASP A 443 -37.06 6.77 2.26
N LEU A 444 -37.74 7.81 2.77
CA LEU A 444 -37.52 8.42 4.10
C LEU A 444 -38.20 7.68 5.26
N ASP A 445 -38.17 6.36 5.21
CA ASP A 445 -38.69 5.46 6.23
C ASP A 445 -37.83 5.53 7.52
N PRO A 446 -38.45 5.62 8.72
CA PRO A 446 -37.72 5.70 9.99
C PRO A 446 -37.02 4.40 10.40
N SER A 447 -37.15 3.30 9.66
CA SER A 447 -36.43 2.06 9.99
C SER A 447 -34.90 2.27 10.00
N ASN A 448 -34.24 1.74 11.03
CA ASN A 448 -32.78 1.89 11.21
C ASN A 448 -31.97 1.45 9.97
N ASN A 449 -32.44 0.42 9.26
CA ASN A 449 -31.73 -0.10 8.08
C ASN A 449 -31.76 0.89 6.92
N LYS A 450 -32.92 1.47 6.61
CA LYS A 450 -33.04 2.47 5.55
C LYS A 450 -32.33 3.77 5.92
N GLN A 451 -32.34 4.16 7.19
CA GLN A 451 -31.53 5.29 7.66
C GLN A 451 -30.02 5.05 7.43
N ARG A 452 -29.51 3.84 7.69
CA ARG A 452 -28.10 3.50 7.42
C ARG A 452 -27.77 3.58 5.92
N VAL A 453 -28.68 3.11 5.06
CA VAL A 453 -28.51 3.22 3.59
C VAL A 453 -28.51 4.67 3.15
N LEU A 454 -29.45 5.48 3.65
CA LEU A 454 -29.53 6.90 3.36
C LEU A 454 -28.27 7.64 3.79
N GLN A 455 -27.77 7.38 5.01
CA GLN A 455 -26.52 7.94 5.50
C GLN A 455 -25.33 7.54 4.63
N PHE A 456 -25.23 6.26 4.25
CA PHE A 456 -24.21 5.78 3.32
C PHE A 456 -24.22 6.57 2.01
N VAL A 457 -25.39 6.70 1.36
CA VAL A 457 -25.53 7.43 0.09
C VAL A 457 -25.13 8.89 0.25
N LEU A 458 -25.58 9.56 1.32
CA LEU A 458 -25.25 10.96 1.57
C LEU A 458 -23.75 11.17 1.84
N ILE A 459 -23.10 10.26 2.57
CA ILE A 459 -21.66 10.31 2.81
C ILE A 459 -20.88 10.16 1.50
N VAL A 460 -21.28 9.22 0.63
CA VAL A 460 -20.62 9.02 -0.67
C VAL A 460 -20.84 10.24 -1.58
N LEU A 461 -22.06 10.79 -1.64
CA LEU A 461 -22.32 12.06 -2.34
C LEU A 461 -21.46 13.20 -1.78
N GLY A 462 -21.19 13.17 -0.48
CA GLY A 462 -20.36 14.12 0.26
C GLY A 462 -18.88 14.16 -0.15
N VAL A 463 -18.38 13.16 -0.90
CA VAL A 463 -16.97 13.13 -1.39
C VAL A 463 -16.85 13.10 -2.92
N VAL A 464 -17.95 12.90 -3.64
CA VAL A 464 -17.96 12.90 -5.12
C VAL A 464 -17.75 14.31 -5.67
N GLU A 465 -17.06 14.44 -6.81
CA GLU A 465 -16.82 15.74 -7.47
C GLU A 465 -18.12 16.45 -7.84
N SER A 466 -18.13 17.79 -7.73
CA SER A 466 -19.32 18.61 -8.00
C SER A 466 -19.84 18.45 -9.44
N SER A 467 -18.95 18.17 -10.40
CA SER A 467 -19.30 17.88 -11.80
C SER A 467 -20.19 16.63 -11.91
N SER A 468 -19.86 15.55 -11.21
CA SER A 468 -20.65 14.31 -11.18
C SER A 468 -21.97 14.50 -10.46
N LEU A 469 -22.02 15.34 -9.42
CA LEU A 469 -23.26 15.64 -8.70
C LEU A 469 -24.30 16.37 -9.58
N GLN A 470 -23.85 17.23 -10.52
CA GLN A 470 -24.75 17.94 -11.45
C GLN A 470 -25.52 17.00 -12.39
N MET A 471 -25.02 15.78 -12.59
CA MET A 471 -25.69 14.76 -13.41
C MET A 471 -26.92 14.17 -12.71
N LEU A 472 -27.04 14.35 -11.39
CA LEU A 472 -28.17 13.85 -10.59
C LEU A 472 -29.32 14.87 -10.58
N VAL A 473 -30.28 14.65 -11.47
CA VAL A 473 -31.47 15.50 -11.61
C VAL A 473 -32.22 15.65 -10.28
N ASN A 474 -32.50 16.90 -9.90
CA ASN A 474 -33.21 17.30 -8.68
C ASN A 474 -32.52 16.93 -7.37
N LEU A 475 -31.21 16.62 -7.37
CA LEU A 475 -30.49 16.25 -6.14
C LEU A 475 -30.62 17.33 -5.04
N GLU A 476 -30.59 18.61 -5.42
CA GLU A 476 -30.81 19.74 -4.51
C GLU A 476 -32.16 19.64 -3.77
N SER A 477 -33.24 19.31 -4.48
CA SER A 477 -34.58 19.26 -3.89
C SER A 477 -34.72 18.07 -2.93
N HIS A 478 -34.13 16.92 -3.27
CA HIS A 478 -34.16 15.73 -2.42
C HIS A 478 -33.34 15.95 -1.13
N THR A 479 -32.13 16.50 -1.26
CA THR A 479 -31.24 16.77 -0.12
C THR A 479 -31.80 17.87 0.80
N GLU A 480 -32.41 18.92 0.25
CA GLU A 480 -33.13 19.92 1.05
C GLU A 480 -34.31 19.31 1.81
N ALA A 481 -35.10 18.45 1.15
CA ALA A 481 -36.23 17.78 1.79
C ALA A 481 -35.79 16.90 2.97
N ILE A 482 -34.67 16.19 2.84
CA ILE A 482 -34.08 15.39 3.93
C ILE A 482 -33.62 16.28 5.07
N ALA A 483 -32.87 17.36 4.79
CA ALA A 483 -32.37 18.29 5.80
C ALA A 483 -33.52 18.91 6.63
N ARG A 484 -34.66 19.19 5.99
CA ARG A 484 -35.87 19.73 6.64
C ARG A 484 -36.70 18.69 7.39
N ASN A 485 -36.51 17.38 7.13
CA ASN A 485 -37.36 16.33 7.67
C ASN A 485 -37.00 15.98 9.13
N SER A 486 -37.86 16.36 10.07
CA SER A 486 -37.68 16.08 11.51
C SER A 486 -37.75 14.59 11.89
N LYS A 487 -38.16 13.70 10.97
CA LYS A 487 -38.11 12.24 11.18
C LYS A 487 -36.71 11.65 10.96
N CYS A 488 -35.84 12.36 10.26
CA CYS A 488 -34.44 11.98 10.09
C CYS A 488 -33.64 12.39 11.34
N SER A 489 -32.61 11.63 11.71
CA SER A 489 -31.71 12.01 12.80
C SER A 489 -30.95 13.31 12.47
N SER A 490 -30.55 14.07 13.49
CA SER A 490 -29.76 15.31 13.32
C SER A 490 -28.53 15.08 12.44
N TYR A 491 -27.83 13.96 12.66
CA TYR A 491 -26.70 13.52 11.82
C TYR A 491 -27.06 13.37 10.33
N THR A 492 -28.13 12.63 9.99
CA THR A 492 -28.56 12.44 8.60
C THR A 492 -28.96 13.76 7.94
N ARG A 493 -29.64 14.63 8.70
CA ARG A 493 -30.07 15.94 8.21
C ARG A 493 -28.88 16.85 7.92
N ARG A 494 -27.85 16.81 8.76
CA ARG A 494 -26.59 17.52 8.55
C ARG A 494 -25.85 17.05 7.30
N LEU A 495 -25.70 15.74 7.11
CA LEU A 495 -25.11 15.18 5.89
C LEU A 495 -25.86 15.63 4.62
N ALA A 496 -27.20 15.63 4.67
CA ALA A 496 -28.01 16.09 3.56
C ALA A 496 -27.81 17.59 3.28
N LEU A 497 -27.68 18.41 4.33
CA LEU A 497 -27.37 19.83 4.20
C LEU A 497 -25.97 20.05 3.59
N ASP A 498 -24.97 19.28 4.00
CA ASP A 498 -23.61 19.36 3.43
C ASP A 498 -23.64 19.09 1.92
N VAL A 499 -24.33 18.02 1.50
CA VAL A 499 -24.50 17.71 0.06
C VAL A 499 -25.30 18.80 -0.65
N TYR A 500 -26.41 19.28 -0.06
CA TYR A 500 -27.22 20.37 -0.63
C TYR A 500 -26.38 21.61 -0.93
N LEU A 501 -25.57 22.05 0.03
CA LEU A 501 -24.70 23.21 -0.11
C LEU A 501 -23.59 23.00 -1.15
N ARG A 502 -23.19 21.75 -1.44
CA ARG A 502 -22.23 21.44 -2.52
C ARG A 502 -22.87 21.46 -3.90
N VAL A 503 -24.14 21.05 -4.00
CA VAL A 503 -24.89 21.00 -5.28
C VAL A 503 -25.30 22.38 -5.77
N VAL A 504 -25.62 23.32 -4.88
CA VAL A 504 -25.96 24.69 -5.29
C VAL A 504 -24.70 25.47 -5.67
N VAL A 505 -24.37 25.50 -6.97
CA VAL A 505 -23.09 26.01 -7.49
C VAL A 505 -23.02 27.54 -7.52
N GLU A 506 -24.12 28.23 -7.85
CA GLU A 506 -24.12 29.69 -7.91
C GLU A 506 -24.07 30.31 -6.52
N ARG A 507 -23.01 31.08 -6.24
CA ARG A 507 -22.73 31.68 -4.93
C ARG A 507 -23.92 32.48 -4.36
N ASP A 508 -24.55 33.30 -5.20
CA ASP A 508 -25.70 34.14 -4.79
C ASP A 508 -26.99 33.33 -4.61
N SER A 509 -27.14 32.21 -5.34
CA SER A 509 -28.25 31.27 -5.15
C SER A 509 -28.07 30.48 -3.86
N LYS A 510 -26.86 29.95 -3.63
CA LYS A 510 -26.47 29.21 -2.42
C LYS A 510 -26.66 30.05 -1.16
N ALA A 511 -26.17 31.30 -1.15
CA ALA A 511 -26.35 32.19 -0.01
C ALA A 511 -27.82 32.48 0.28
N ARG A 512 -28.64 32.75 -0.75
CA ARG A 512 -30.09 32.98 -0.57
C ARG A 512 -30.82 31.76 -0.03
N SER A 513 -30.54 30.58 -0.56
CA SER A 513 -31.15 29.33 -0.10
C SER A 513 -30.74 28.97 1.33
N ALA A 514 -29.46 29.12 1.66
CA ALA A 514 -28.95 28.91 3.01
C ALA A 514 -29.54 29.91 4.02
N LEU A 515 -29.65 31.20 3.66
CA LEU A 515 -30.31 32.22 4.47
C LEU A 515 -31.78 31.91 4.70
N ARG A 516 -32.49 31.40 3.68
CA ARG A 516 -33.88 30.98 3.81
C ARG A 516 -34.03 29.82 4.80
N LEU A 517 -33.20 28.79 4.68
CA LEU A 517 -33.24 27.67 5.62
C LEU A 517 -32.89 28.10 7.05
N LEU A 518 -31.91 29.00 7.21
CA LEU A 518 -31.55 29.56 8.51
C LEU A 518 -32.73 30.34 9.13
N SER A 519 -33.43 31.13 8.33
CA SER A 519 -34.66 31.83 8.74
C SER A 519 -35.78 30.86 9.13
N ASP A 520 -35.95 29.78 8.37
CA ASP A 520 -36.93 28.73 8.68
C ASP A 520 -36.61 28.01 10.01
N ILE A 521 -35.32 27.82 10.34
CA ILE A 521 -34.88 27.30 11.65
C ILE A 521 -35.17 28.32 12.76
N HIS A 522 -34.79 29.58 12.56
CA HIS A 522 -35.02 30.65 13.53
C HIS A 522 -36.51 30.83 13.87
N THR A 523 -37.37 30.82 12.84
CA THR A 523 -38.83 30.91 12.98
C THR A 523 -39.49 29.61 13.47
N ARG A 524 -38.70 28.56 13.74
CA ARG A 524 -39.14 27.22 14.16
C ARG A 524 -40.03 26.51 13.14
N ALA A 525 -40.00 26.93 11.87
CA ALA A 525 -40.62 26.20 10.77
C ALA A 525 -39.85 24.90 10.45
N VAL A 526 -38.55 24.87 10.72
CA VAL A 526 -37.70 23.68 10.69
C VAL A 526 -37.15 23.44 12.10
N SER A 527 -37.35 22.22 12.63
CA SER A 527 -36.81 21.84 13.94
C SER A 527 -35.30 21.65 13.88
N ASP A 528 -34.53 22.21 14.81
CA ASP A 528 -33.08 21.99 14.91
C ASP A 528 -32.65 21.99 16.39
N PRO A 529 -33.01 20.95 17.16
CA PRO A 529 -32.86 20.97 18.62
C PRO A 529 -31.40 20.96 19.09
N ASP A 530 -30.49 20.45 18.25
CA ASP A 530 -29.07 20.30 18.56
C ASP A 530 -28.21 21.43 17.93
N ASP A 531 -28.84 22.42 17.29
CA ASP A 531 -28.18 23.49 16.51
C ASP A 531 -27.19 22.99 15.43
N ASP A 532 -27.30 21.72 15.01
CA ASP A 532 -26.42 21.09 14.01
C ASP A 532 -26.57 21.76 12.63
N LEU A 533 -27.81 21.98 12.18
CA LEU A 533 -28.07 22.59 10.88
C LEU A 533 -27.72 24.08 10.91
N ARG A 534 -28.07 24.77 11.99
CA ARG A 534 -27.70 26.16 12.22
C ARG A 534 -26.18 26.32 12.20
N GLY A 535 -25.45 25.46 12.89
CA GLY A 535 -23.98 25.46 12.92
C GLY A 535 -23.37 25.33 11.53
N THR A 536 -23.80 24.35 10.74
CA THR A 536 -23.33 24.16 9.36
C THR A 536 -23.67 25.36 8.46
N LEU A 537 -24.88 25.93 8.56
CA LEU A 537 -25.28 27.10 7.79
C LEU A 537 -24.43 28.32 8.13
N LEU A 538 -24.15 28.54 9.41
CA LEU A 538 -23.31 29.66 9.87
C LEU A 538 -21.87 29.53 9.36
N GLN A 539 -21.29 28.32 9.30
CA GLN A 539 -19.96 28.11 8.69
C GLN A 539 -19.91 28.54 7.21
N CYS A 540 -21.02 28.38 6.49
CA CYS A 540 -21.11 28.77 5.09
C CYS A 540 -21.42 30.27 4.90
N LEU A 541 -22.21 30.86 5.79
CA LEU A 541 -22.76 32.22 5.63
C LEU A 541 -21.91 33.29 6.32
N TYR A 542 -21.25 32.97 7.43
CA TYR A 542 -20.46 33.92 8.20
C TYR A 542 -18.99 33.96 7.75
N PRO A 543 -18.35 35.15 7.67
CA PRO A 543 -18.93 36.50 7.81
C PRO A 543 -19.43 37.07 6.47
N ALA A 544 -19.28 36.35 5.36
CA ALA A 544 -19.41 36.90 4.02
C ALA A 544 -20.84 37.35 3.66
N CYS A 545 -21.86 36.67 4.17
CA CYS A 545 -23.27 36.89 3.87
C CYS A 545 -24.09 37.27 5.12
N LEU A 546 -23.51 37.14 6.31
CA LEU A 546 -24.19 37.35 7.60
C LEU A 546 -23.26 38.08 8.57
N PRO A 547 -23.56 39.33 8.95
CA PRO A 547 -22.71 40.10 9.86
C PRO A 547 -22.83 39.60 11.31
N PRO A 548 -21.85 39.92 12.19
CA PRO A 548 -21.88 39.51 13.59
C PRO A 548 -23.14 39.91 14.37
N SER A 549 -23.79 41.02 13.97
CA SER A 549 -25.03 41.52 14.60
C SER A 549 -26.21 40.57 14.43
N ASP A 550 -26.21 39.75 13.39
CA ASP A 550 -27.37 39.00 12.94
C ASP A 550 -27.25 37.50 13.30
N ILE A 551 -26.17 37.09 13.97
CA ILE A 551 -25.93 35.69 14.38
C ILE A 551 -26.84 35.26 15.54
N TRP A 552 -27.11 36.20 16.45
CA TRP A 552 -27.80 35.96 17.73
C TRP A 552 -29.25 36.44 17.75
N THR A 553 -29.66 37.23 16.75
CA THR A 553 -31.05 37.52 16.43
C THR A 553 -31.63 36.32 15.72
#